data_AF-G9NP87-F1
#
_entry.id   AF-G9NP87-F1
#
_cell.length_a   1.000
_cell.length_b   1.000
_cell.length_c   1.000
_cell.angle_alpha   90.00
_cell.angle_beta   90.00
_cell.angle_gamma   90.00
#
_symmetry.space_group_name_H-M   'P 1'
#
loop_
_entity.id
_entity.type
_entity.pdbx_description
1 polymer ?
#
loop_
_entity_poly.entity_id
_entity_poly.type
_entity_poly.pdbx_seq_one_letter_code
_entity_poly.pdbx_strand_id
1 'polypeptide(L)'
;MAETPLNNSSAPAPAPAPAPEVKDDTSPPKPYHAKRPHKKSRSGCQNCKARKVKCDEARPTCRSCKLRQADCVYLYPQKTQQSIEATSSSSSQQSSPAQQLKSATASATGISDIASTSSVLFSAPILAYADKYNGQTPPMPMELLFLPTGIDMSDMKALWFYATQTCGSFSTMGNQGHRSIMRSLLVRYGSESPFLMDTIFALSSLHMMQLNEQFDAQRALTYRVRSLAGYRKAIEEANPVDFPALLANSLLITALSSQNFREPDGKDLYILDWLVVWKGIVLVINLVSKSTILESGMWSLFFRPRIDIEKSTSFIPEKLLTMVSAIQPGDLDYPFKDAYDQTLKYMGSLYLDLAEGPSNLMCLRVITIFTFVPREFIDIARSLQPRALVILAYFAAFFKLVQSEVWWVEGIGDRTIRDICKYITLEWYDYMRVPFTALHTNDSIQLARVILGDMESVWPQKNLIDYALQLS
;
A
#
# COMPACT_ATOMS: atom_id res chain seq x y z
N MET A 1 95.17 -11.23 -33.28
CA MET A 1 96.27 -11.53 -32.35
C MET A 1 95.66 -11.49 -30.95
N ALA A 2 95.19 -12.64 -30.45
CA ALA A 2 95.93 -13.54 -29.53
C ALA A 2 96.24 -12.86 -28.19
N GLU A 3 96.09 -13.44 -27.01
CA GLU A 3 95.39 -14.61 -26.46
C GLU A 3 95.48 -14.42 -24.92
N THR A 4 94.59 -15.06 -24.17
CA THR A 4 94.42 -15.10 -22.70
C THR A 4 95.62 -15.68 -21.91
N PRO A 5 95.65 -15.53 -20.56
CA PRO A 5 95.16 -16.59 -19.64
C PRO A 5 94.37 -16.03 -18.42
N LEU A 6 93.18 -16.53 -18.05
CA LEU A 6 92.81 -17.71 -17.23
C LEU A 6 93.21 -17.68 -15.74
N ASN A 7 92.22 -17.53 -14.83
CA ASN A 7 91.87 -18.48 -13.75
C ASN A 7 90.56 -18.02 -13.03
N ASN A 8 89.38 -18.53 -13.39
CA ASN A 8 88.56 -19.57 -12.73
C ASN A 8 88.32 -19.49 -11.20
N SER A 9 87.06 -19.28 -10.84
CA SER A 9 86.38 -19.89 -9.69
C SER A 9 84.85 -19.81 -9.89
N SER A 10 84.25 -20.95 -10.24
CA SER A 10 82.80 -21.14 -10.36
C SER A 10 82.39 -22.40 -9.60
N ALA A 11 81.39 -22.29 -8.71
CA ALA A 11 80.68 -23.43 -8.15
C ALA A 11 79.16 -23.22 -8.30
N PRO A 12 78.37 -24.29 -8.53
CA PRO A 12 77.08 -24.21 -9.20
C PRO A 12 75.88 -24.27 -8.24
N ALA A 13 74.74 -23.75 -8.71
CA ALA A 13 73.44 -23.84 -8.05
C ALA A 13 72.94 -25.30 -7.97
N PRO A 14 72.34 -25.74 -6.84
CA PRO A 14 71.84 -27.10 -6.69
C PRO A 14 70.45 -27.32 -7.31
N ALA A 15 70.28 -28.51 -7.86
CA ALA A 15 69.09 -29.08 -8.50
C ALA A 15 67.97 -29.47 -7.51
N PRO A 16 66.74 -29.79 -7.96
CA PRO A 16 65.56 -29.92 -7.11
C PRO A 16 65.49 -31.27 -6.38
N ALA A 17 64.95 -31.24 -5.16
CA ALA A 17 64.74 -32.40 -4.30
C ALA A 17 63.39 -33.12 -4.58
N PRO A 18 63.24 -34.42 -4.26
CA PRO A 18 62.19 -35.29 -4.76
C PRO A 18 60.87 -35.21 -3.98
N ALA A 19 59.78 -35.65 -4.63
CA ALA A 19 58.42 -35.68 -4.08
C ALA A 19 58.25 -36.66 -2.91
N PRO A 20 57.44 -36.34 -1.88
CA PRO A 20 57.03 -37.31 -0.88
C PRO A 20 55.70 -38.00 -1.24
N GLU A 21 55.66 -39.28 -0.86
CA GLU A 21 54.65 -40.30 -1.11
C GLU A 21 53.25 -39.99 -0.51
N VAL A 22 52.22 -40.41 -1.24
CA VAL A 22 50.82 -40.39 -0.81
C VAL A 22 50.58 -41.53 0.18
N LYS A 23 50.22 -41.20 1.42
CA LYS A 23 49.60 -42.13 2.37
C LYS A 23 48.09 -41.98 2.33
N ASP A 24 47.44 -43.07 1.97
CA ASP A 24 46.00 -43.28 1.94
C ASP A 24 45.47 -43.39 3.39
N ASP A 25 44.62 -42.44 3.81
CA ASP A 25 43.91 -42.47 5.10
C ASP A 25 42.40 -42.44 4.83
N THR A 26 41.89 -43.58 4.37
CA THR A 26 40.45 -43.87 4.34
C THR A 26 39.93 -44.08 5.75
N SER A 27 39.40 -43.01 6.36
CA SER A 27 38.43 -43.10 7.46
C SER A 27 37.17 -42.27 7.13
N PRO A 28 35.95 -42.81 7.36
CA PRO A 28 34.73 -42.16 6.91
C PRO A 28 34.44 -40.89 7.73
N PRO A 29 33.89 -39.82 7.13
CA PRO A 29 33.64 -38.57 7.82
C PRO A 29 32.58 -38.74 8.92
N LYS A 30 32.92 -38.31 10.14
CA LYS A 30 31.96 -38.25 11.26
C LYS A 30 30.81 -37.32 10.89
N PRO A 31 29.54 -37.72 11.11
CA PRO A 31 28.39 -36.91 10.71
C PRO A 31 28.35 -35.60 11.48
N TYR A 32 28.31 -34.48 10.75
CA TYR A 32 28.10 -33.15 11.31
C TYR A 32 26.65 -33.03 11.78
N HIS A 33 26.44 -33.08 13.10
CA HIS A 33 25.16 -32.72 13.69
C HIS A 33 25.05 -31.20 13.82
N ALA A 34 24.35 -30.57 12.87
CA ALA A 34 23.92 -29.18 13.04
C ALA A 34 23.15 -29.04 14.35
N LYS A 35 23.59 -28.13 15.23
CA LYS A 35 22.87 -27.81 16.47
C LYS A 35 21.48 -27.31 16.11
N ARG A 36 20.43 -28.07 16.46
CA ARG A 36 19.03 -27.67 16.28
C ARG A 36 18.81 -26.28 16.88
N PRO A 37 18.16 -25.35 16.16
CA PRO A 37 17.79 -24.06 16.73
C PRO A 37 16.86 -24.28 17.92
N HIS A 38 17.31 -23.88 19.11
CA HIS A 38 16.53 -24.02 20.33
C HIS A 38 15.59 -22.82 20.51
N LYS A 39 14.31 -23.12 20.76
CA LYS A 39 13.30 -22.13 21.16
C LYS A 39 13.75 -21.48 22.47
N LYS A 40 14.14 -20.20 22.43
CA LYS A 40 14.52 -19.43 23.62
C LYS A 40 13.30 -19.35 24.54
N SER A 41 13.46 -19.79 25.79
CA SER A 41 12.46 -19.63 26.85
C SER A 41 12.25 -18.14 27.11
N ARG A 42 11.06 -17.61 26.81
CA ARG A 42 10.72 -16.18 27.02
C ARG A 42 10.49 -15.90 28.52
N SER A 43 10.06 -16.91 29.28
CA SER A 43 9.65 -16.82 30.69
C SER A 43 10.60 -17.52 31.68
N GLY A 44 11.85 -17.81 31.29
CA GLY A 44 12.82 -18.44 32.19
C GLY A 44 13.13 -17.61 33.45
N CYS A 45 13.46 -18.28 34.56
CA CYS A 45 13.82 -17.62 35.81
C CYS A 45 15.09 -16.77 35.65
N GLN A 46 15.27 -15.79 36.55
CA GLN A 46 16.42 -14.88 36.50
C GLN A 46 17.75 -15.61 36.51
N ASN A 47 17.89 -16.65 37.34
CA ASN A 47 19.15 -17.37 37.50
C ASN A 47 19.54 -18.14 36.21
N CYS A 48 18.59 -18.83 35.59
CA CYS A 48 18.83 -19.49 34.30
C CYS A 48 19.11 -18.48 33.17
N LYS A 49 18.45 -17.31 33.17
CA LYS A 49 18.70 -16.23 32.22
C LYS A 49 20.10 -15.62 32.37
N ALA A 50 20.49 -15.26 33.60
CA ALA A 50 21.82 -14.73 33.91
C ALA A 50 22.93 -15.69 33.47
N ARG A 51 22.69 -16.99 33.63
CA ARG A 51 23.64 -18.04 33.29
C ARG A 51 23.58 -18.50 31.83
N LYS A 52 22.69 -17.93 31.02
CA LYS A 52 22.49 -18.27 29.60
C LYS A 52 22.27 -19.78 29.37
N VAL A 53 21.57 -20.46 30.30
CA VAL A 53 21.20 -21.88 30.21
C VAL A 53 19.69 -22.05 30.05
N LYS A 54 19.26 -23.20 29.51
CA LYS A 54 17.84 -23.50 29.31
C LYS A 54 17.10 -23.62 30.65
N CYS A 55 16.06 -22.81 30.83
CA CYS A 55 15.09 -22.95 31.91
C CYS A 55 13.91 -23.81 31.42
N ASP A 56 13.47 -24.75 32.24
CA ASP A 56 12.28 -25.58 32.02
C ASP A 56 10.99 -24.91 32.49
N GLU A 57 11.07 -23.69 33.04
CA GLU A 57 9.95 -22.84 33.48
C GLU A 57 9.05 -23.46 34.57
N ALA A 58 9.44 -24.61 35.14
CA ALA A 58 8.75 -25.25 36.25
C ALA A 58 8.77 -24.36 37.51
N ARG A 59 7.68 -24.43 38.28
CA ARG A 59 7.43 -23.62 39.48
C ARG A 59 7.03 -24.51 40.65
N PRO A 60 7.40 -24.16 41.89
CA PRO A 60 8.06 -22.90 42.31
C PRO A 60 9.54 -22.79 41.96
N THR A 61 10.23 -23.91 41.71
CA THR A 61 11.65 -23.94 41.33
C THR A 61 11.86 -24.74 40.04
N CYS A 62 12.66 -24.19 39.12
CA CYS A 62 13.00 -24.87 37.86
C CYS A 62 13.98 -26.02 38.12
N ARG A 63 13.98 -27.06 37.29
CA ARG A 63 14.81 -28.26 37.49
C ARG A 63 16.31 -27.94 37.50
N SER A 64 16.76 -27.00 36.66
CA SER A 64 18.16 -26.55 36.62
C SER A 64 18.60 -25.86 37.92
N CYS A 65 17.73 -25.07 38.55
CA CYS A 65 18.00 -24.44 39.84
C CYS A 65 17.90 -25.44 40.99
N LYS A 66 16.92 -26.37 40.94
CA LYS A 66 16.74 -27.43 41.94
C LYS A 66 17.96 -28.34 42.04
N LEU A 67 18.49 -28.80 40.91
CA LEU A 67 19.68 -29.67 40.87
C LEU A 67 20.95 -28.98 41.38
N ARG A 68 20.97 -27.65 41.39
CA ARG A 68 22.13 -26.85 41.79
C ARG A 68 21.93 -26.13 43.12
N GLN A 69 20.81 -26.40 43.80
CA GLN A 69 20.42 -25.74 45.05
C GLN A 69 20.56 -24.21 44.98
N ALA A 70 20.21 -23.63 43.84
CA ALA A 70 20.32 -22.21 43.59
C ALA A 70 18.96 -21.52 43.67
N ASP A 71 18.93 -20.27 44.14
CA ASP A 71 17.69 -19.50 44.24
C ASP A 71 17.05 -19.29 42.85
N CYS A 72 15.77 -19.66 42.76
CA CYS A 72 15.00 -19.66 41.52
C CYS A 72 13.92 -18.59 41.55
N VAL A 73 14.27 -17.36 41.17
CA VAL A 73 13.36 -16.21 41.19
C VAL A 73 12.73 -15.99 39.81
N TYR A 74 11.40 -15.98 39.75
CA TYR A 74 10.62 -15.54 38.59
C TYR A 74 10.02 -14.17 38.89
N LEU A 75 10.31 -13.16 38.06
CA LEU A 75 9.67 -11.86 38.18
C LEU A 75 8.25 -11.92 37.61
N TYR A 76 7.25 -11.68 38.46
CA TYR A 76 5.88 -11.40 38.05
C TYR A 76 5.57 -9.92 38.21
N PRO A 77 4.85 -9.27 37.28
CA PRO A 77 4.18 -8.02 37.57
C PRO A 77 3.01 -8.31 38.51
N GLN A 78 3.08 -7.81 39.75
CA GLN A 78 1.96 -7.93 40.69
C GLN A 78 0.80 -7.07 40.20
N LYS A 79 -0.33 -7.71 39.86
CA LYS A 79 -1.65 -7.09 39.94
C LYS A 79 -1.98 -6.99 41.44
N THR A 80 -1.94 -5.80 42.00
CA THR A 80 -2.42 -5.55 43.36
C THR A 80 -3.94 -5.70 43.36
N GLN A 81 -4.41 -6.79 43.96
CA GLN A 81 -5.77 -6.91 44.47
C GLN A 81 -5.88 -6.02 45.71
N GLN A 82 -6.82 -5.09 45.75
CA GLN A 82 -7.29 -4.49 47.00
C GLN A 82 -8.81 -4.55 47.03
N SER A 83 -9.30 -5.46 47.85
CA SER A 83 -10.63 -5.44 48.46
C SER A 83 -10.52 -4.81 49.86
N ILE A 84 -11.36 -3.79 50.12
CA ILE A 84 -12.26 -3.62 51.31
C ILE A 84 -11.57 -3.82 52.69
N GLU A 85 -11.51 -2.89 53.67
CA GLU A 85 -12.54 -2.02 54.25
C GLU A 85 -11.94 -1.01 55.27
N ALA A 86 -12.67 0.12 55.43
CA ALA A 86 -12.77 1.11 56.53
C ALA A 86 -12.03 0.93 57.88
N THR A 87 -11.44 2.01 58.43
CA THR A 87 -12.04 2.89 59.48
C THR A 87 -11.09 3.95 60.10
N SER A 88 -11.64 5.16 60.24
CA SER A 88 -11.52 6.19 61.32
C SER A 88 -10.22 6.95 61.67
N SER A 89 -10.37 8.29 61.57
CA SER A 89 -9.91 9.40 62.47
C SER A 89 -8.41 9.67 62.58
N SER A 90 -7.88 10.90 62.64
CA SER A 90 -8.39 12.18 63.18
C SER A 90 -7.60 13.38 62.60
N SER A 91 -8.13 14.56 62.90
CA SER A 91 -7.83 15.92 62.44
C SER A 91 -6.60 16.62 63.05
N SER A 92 -6.07 17.62 62.30
CA SER A 92 -5.74 19.00 62.74
C SER A 92 -4.29 19.50 62.59
N GLN A 93 -4.20 20.63 61.85
CA GLN A 93 -3.39 21.84 62.08
C GLN A 93 -1.96 22.01 61.52
N GLN A 94 -1.90 22.98 60.58
CA GLN A 94 -1.03 24.18 60.52
C GLN A 94 0.50 24.03 60.51
N SER A 95 1.14 24.45 59.40
CA SER A 95 1.86 25.74 59.28
C SER A 95 2.83 25.72 58.09
N SER A 96 2.87 26.82 57.33
CA SER A 96 3.98 27.20 56.44
C SER A 96 4.94 28.13 57.22
N PRO A 97 6.21 28.34 56.81
CA PRO A 97 6.50 29.19 55.64
C PRO A 97 7.73 28.81 54.77
N ALA A 98 7.62 29.22 53.51
CA ALA A 98 8.61 29.71 52.53
C ALA A 98 10.13 29.56 52.74
N GLN A 99 10.83 29.21 51.64
CA GLN A 99 12.11 29.70 51.06
C GLN A 99 12.60 28.60 50.07
N GLN A 100 13.18 28.81 48.88
CA GLN A 100 13.78 29.94 48.20
C GLN A 100 13.97 29.56 46.71
N LEU A 101 13.88 30.56 45.84
CA LEU A 101 14.14 30.53 44.40
C LEU A 101 15.58 30.99 44.13
N LYS A 102 16.37 30.23 43.34
CA LYS A 102 17.57 30.70 42.60
C LYS A 102 17.68 29.85 41.33
N SER A 103 17.18 30.33 40.18
CA SER A 103 17.85 31.19 39.18
C SER A 103 19.09 30.59 38.52
N ALA A 104 18.95 30.47 37.19
CA ALA A 104 19.90 30.00 36.20
C ALA A 104 21.05 30.98 35.93
N THR A 105 22.13 30.51 35.30
CA THR A 105 22.66 31.01 34.01
C THR A 105 24.03 30.39 33.70
N ALA A 106 24.25 29.96 32.45
CA ALA A 106 25.44 30.28 31.66
C ALA A 106 25.30 29.75 30.23
N SER A 107 25.76 30.56 29.29
CA SER A 107 25.50 30.53 27.86
C SER A 107 26.57 29.81 27.02
N ALA A 108 26.17 29.51 25.78
CA ALA A 108 26.88 29.05 24.58
C ALA A 108 28.39 29.36 24.40
N THR A 109 29.10 28.43 23.74
CA THR A 109 29.72 28.59 22.39
C THR A 109 30.51 27.33 21.99
N GLY A 110 30.49 26.98 20.69
CA GLY A 110 31.39 25.97 20.09
C GLY A 110 30.79 25.22 18.90
N ILE A 111 31.11 25.66 17.68
CA ILE A 111 30.85 24.95 16.42
C ILE A 111 32.09 24.12 16.08
N SER A 112 31.92 22.79 15.94
CA SER A 112 32.59 21.92 14.95
C SER A 112 32.32 20.45 15.30
N ASP A 113 31.51 19.76 14.50
CA ASP A 113 31.91 18.52 13.81
C ASP A 113 30.70 17.74 13.27
N ILE A 114 30.81 17.46 11.98
CA ILE A 114 29.93 16.62 11.17
C ILE A 114 30.39 15.18 11.35
N ALA A 115 29.43 14.30 11.64
CA ALA A 115 29.30 12.89 11.23
C ALA A 115 28.90 11.99 12.40
N SER A 116 27.89 11.15 12.13
CA SER A 116 27.50 9.95 12.91
C SER A 116 26.41 10.14 13.96
N THR A 117 25.16 10.31 13.52
CA THR A 117 23.97 9.90 14.30
C THR A 117 22.91 9.23 13.41
N SER A 118 23.31 8.25 12.61
CA SER A 118 22.41 7.43 11.77
C SER A 118 22.00 6.09 12.39
N SER A 119 22.01 5.93 13.72
CA SER A 119 21.86 4.58 14.32
C SER A 119 20.97 4.44 15.56
N VAL A 120 19.98 5.32 15.82
CA VAL A 120 19.12 5.17 17.03
C VAL A 120 17.61 5.14 16.77
N LEU A 121 17.12 5.08 15.53
CA LEU A 121 15.66 5.07 15.27
C LEU A 121 14.99 3.69 15.22
N PHE A 122 15.73 2.60 15.43
CA PHE A 122 15.18 1.25 15.45
C PHE A 122 15.16 0.66 16.87
N SER A 123 14.21 1.09 17.71
CA SER A 123 13.80 0.32 18.90
C SER A 123 12.44 0.78 19.46
N ALA A 124 11.36 0.58 18.71
CA ALA A 124 10.04 0.32 19.29
C ALA A 124 9.17 -0.47 18.29
N PRO A 125 8.64 -1.66 18.64
CA PRO A 125 7.73 -2.41 17.78
C PRO A 125 6.36 -1.73 17.74
N ILE A 126 5.83 -1.52 16.52
CA ILE A 126 4.49 -0.98 16.20
C ILE A 126 3.35 -1.79 16.86
N LEU A 127 3.62 -3.02 17.32
CA LEU A 127 2.63 -3.91 17.94
C LEU A 127 2.13 -3.44 19.34
N ALA A 128 2.81 -2.52 20.02
CA ALA A 128 2.37 -2.07 21.35
C ALA A 128 1.32 -0.93 21.33
N TYR A 129 1.13 -0.26 20.18
CA TYR A 129 0.25 0.91 20.10
C TYR A 129 -1.15 0.61 19.54
N ALA A 130 -1.31 -0.47 18.76
CA ALA A 130 -2.60 -0.86 18.20
C ALA A 130 -3.56 -1.46 19.24
N ASP A 131 -3.03 -2.14 20.27
CA ASP A 131 -3.86 -2.85 21.26
C ASP A 131 -4.33 -1.97 22.45
N LYS A 132 -3.95 -0.69 22.52
CA LYS A 132 -4.17 0.13 23.73
C LYS A 132 -5.17 1.29 23.62
N TYR A 133 -5.83 1.48 22.47
CA TYR A 133 -6.78 2.59 22.30
C TYR A 133 -8.17 2.09 21.93
N ASN A 134 -8.86 1.56 22.94
CA ASN A 134 -10.32 1.57 22.96
C ASN A 134 -10.74 3.04 23.15
N GLY A 135 -11.46 3.58 22.17
CA GLY A 135 -11.59 5.02 21.88
C GLY A 135 -11.69 5.97 23.08
N GLN A 136 -10.82 6.99 23.09
CA GLN A 136 -11.00 8.36 23.63
C GLN A 136 -9.62 9.02 23.74
N THR A 137 -9.09 9.53 22.61
CA THR A 137 -8.12 10.65 22.46
C THR A 137 -7.54 10.58 21.05
N PRO A 138 -7.49 11.68 20.28
CA PRO A 138 -6.76 11.68 19.02
C PRO A 138 -5.27 11.45 19.34
N PRO A 139 -4.56 10.56 18.63
CA PRO A 139 -3.13 10.41 18.81
C PRO A 139 -2.48 11.76 18.48
N MET A 140 -1.75 12.32 19.45
CA MET A 140 -0.78 13.39 19.19
C MET A 140 0.01 13.01 17.94
N PRO A 141 0.13 13.88 16.92
CA PRO A 141 1.01 13.60 15.80
C PRO A 141 2.39 13.33 16.41
N MET A 142 2.96 12.14 16.14
CA MET A 142 4.40 12.00 16.36
C MET A 142 5.04 13.12 15.57
N GLU A 143 5.78 13.97 16.29
CA GLU A 143 6.50 15.09 15.72
C GLU A 143 7.30 14.57 14.52
N LEU A 144 7.03 15.13 13.35
CA LEU A 144 7.90 14.96 12.18
C LEU A 144 9.20 15.66 12.55
N LEU A 145 10.12 14.94 13.20
CA LEU A 145 11.45 15.43 13.61
C LEU A 145 12.37 15.63 12.39
N PHE A 146 11.83 16.03 11.24
CA PHE A 146 12.56 16.01 9.99
C PHE A 146 12.23 17.19 9.08
N LEU A 147 13.29 17.91 8.73
CA LEU A 147 13.36 18.80 7.59
C LEU A 147 14.21 18.08 6.53
N PRO A 148 13.61 17.54 5.46
CA PRO A 148 14.39 16.94 4.39
C PRO A 148 15.34 18.00 3.79
N THR A 149 16.61 17.66 3.58
CA THR A 149 17.58 18.61 3.04
C THR A 149 17.26 18.91 1.57
N GLY A 150 17.32 20.19 1.18
CA GLY A 150 16.97 20.63 -0.17
C GLY A 150 15.47 20.83 -0.42
N ILE A 151 14.66 20.86 0.65
CA ILE A 151 13.24 21.20 0.59
C ILE A 151 13.00 22.69 0.78
N ASP A 152 12.10 23.24 -0.01
CA ASP A 152 11.68 24.63 0.06
C ASP A 152 10.25 24.82 0.61
N MET A 153 9.80 26.06 0.61
CA MET A 153 8.46 26.45 1.06
C MET A 153 7.33 25.74 0.28
N SER A 154 7.51 25.50 -1.01
CA SER A 154 6.51 24.86 -1.87
C SER A 154 6.37 23.37 -1.56
N ASP A 155 7.49 22.69 -1.32
CA ASP A 155 7.51 21.30 -0.82
C ASP A 155 6.79 21.19 0.53
N MET A 156 7.05 22.12 1.45
CA MET A 156 6.40 22.12 2.77
C MET A 156 4.90 22.42 2.68
N LYS A 157 4.48 23.32 1.78
CA LYS A 157 3.07 23.55 1.46
C LYS A 157 2.42 22.26 0.94
N ALA A 158 3.07 21.57 0.01
CA ALA A 158 2.59 20.30 -0.53
C ALA A 158 2.50 19.21 0.55
N LEU A 159 3.51 19.08 1.43
CA LEU A 159 3.49 18.11 2.52
C LEU A 159 2.38 18.38 3.54
N TRP A 160 2.22 19.65 3.93
CA TRP A 160 1.17 20.07 4.84
C TRP A 160 -0.22 19.81 4.25
N PHE A 161 -0.41 20.16 2.98
CA PHE A 161 -1.66 19.91 2.26
C PHE A 161 -1.95 18.41 2.16
N TYR A 162 -0.90 17.60 1.93
CA TYR A 162 -1.05 16.15 1.94
C TYR A 162 -1.50 15.64 3.31
N ALA A 163 -0.82 16.07 4.38
CA ALA A 163 -1.12 15.61 5.74
C ALA A 163 -2.53 16.01 6.21
N THR A 164 -3.07 17.11 5.70
CA THR A 164 -4.37 17.65 6.11
C THR A 164 -5.51 17.16 5.22
N GLN A 165 -5.33 17.18 3.89
CA GLN A 165 -6.38 16.89 2.91
C GLN A 165 -6.11 15.59 2.13
N THR A 166 -4.98 15.49 1.43
CA THR A 166 -4.71 14.39 0.47
C THR A 166 -4.52 13.03 1.14
N CYS A 167 -4.18 12.95 2.43
CA CYS A 167 -4.10 11.69 3.17
C CYS A 167 -5.46 10.96 3.24
N GLY A 168 -6.56 11.66 2.97
CA GLY A 168 -7.90 11.08 2.83
C GLY A 168 -8.17 10.36 1.50
N SER A 169 -7.26 10.42 0.51
CA SER A 169 -7.53 9.98 -0.88
C SER A 169 -7.99 8.52 -1.03
N PHE A 170 -7.61 7.65 -0.10
CA PHE A 170 -8.01 6.23 -0.09
C PHE A 170 -8.82 5.86 1.16
N SER A 171 -9.26 6.85 1.93
CA SER A 171 -10.07 6.64 3.12
C SER A 171 -11.54 6.73 2.74
N THR A 172 -12.25 5.61 2.82
CA THR A 172 -13.72 5.63 2.77
C THR A 172 -14.23 6.19 4.11
N MET A 173 -15.35 6.91 4.11
CA MET A 173 -15.89 7.54 5.33
C MET A 173 -15.93 6.56 6.51
N GLY A 174 -15.52 7.00 7.71
CA GLY A 174 -15.55 6.17 8.92
C GLY A 174 -14.29 5.33 9.22
N ASN A 175 -13.30 5.23 8.31
CA ASN A 175 -12.04 4.53 8.60
C ASN A 175 -10.88 5.49 8.93
N GLN A 176 -10.87 6.02 10.16
CA GLN A 176 -9.78 6.89 10.67
C GLN A 176 -8.40 6.21 10.63
N GLY A 177 -8.37 4.86 10.60
CA GLY A 177 -7.13 4.09 10.50
C GLY A 177 -6.39 4.32 9.17
N HIS A 178 -7.12 4.37 8.04
CA HIS A 178 -6.52 4.63 6.73
C HIS A 178 -5.90 6.02 6.67
N ARG A 179 -6.61 7.08 7.10
CA ARG A 179 -6.05 8.45 7.16
C ARG A 179 -4.78 8.51 8.00
N SER A 180 -4.76 7.83 9.16
CA SER A 180 -3.58 7.82 10.04
C SER A 180 -2.37 7.17 9.37
N ILE A 181 -2.56 6.02 8.70
CA ILE A 181 -1.51 5.33 7.96
C ILE A 181 -1.00 6.21 6.81
N MET A 182 -1.91 6.75 6.00
CA MET A 182 -1.58 7.64 4.88
C MET A 182 -0.82 8.89 5.33
N ARG A 183 -1.27 9.52 6.44
CA ARG A 183 -0.68 10.76 6.96
C ARG A 183 0.69 10.54 7.60
N SER A 184 0.83 9.53 8.44
CA SER A 184 2.02 9.37 9.27
C SER A 184 2.98 8.32 8.73
N LEU A 185 2.48 7.13 8.40
CA LEU A 185 3.31 5.98 8.03
C LEU A 185 3.90 6.12 6.63
N LEU A 186 3.09 6.56 5.65
CA LEU A 186 3.58 6.80 4.29
C LEU A 186 4.58 7.95 4.23
N VAL A 187 4.37 9.03 4.99
CA VAL A 187 5.33 10.14 5.06
C VAL A 187 6.65 9.69 5.66
N ARG A 188 6.60 8.85 6.71
CA ARG A 188 7.81 8.23 7.27
C ARG A 188 8.54 7.39 6.23
N TYR A 189 7.87 6.47 5.53
CA TYR A 189 8.52 5.70 4.46
C TYR A 189 9.04 6.60 3.34
N GLY A 190 8.33 7.67 2.99
CA GLY A 190 8.79 8.66 2.02
C GLY A 190 10.09 9.34 2.45
N SER A 191 10.28 9.59 3.75
CA SER A 191 11.53 10.19 4.25
C SER A 191 12.76 9.30 4.06
N GLU A 192 12.57 7.98 3.96
CA GLU A 192 13.61 6.99 3.71
C GLU A 192 13.74 6.67 2.21
N SER A 193 12.71 6.95 1.41
CA SER A 193 12.62 6.59 -0.01
C SER A 193 12.22 7.80 -0.87
N PRO A 194 13.18 8.45 -1.58
CA PRO A 194 12.94 9.68 -2.34
C PRO A 194 11.77 9.59 -3.33
N PHE A 195 11.66 8.48 -4.06
CA PHE A 195 10.59 8.28 -5.05
C PHE A 195 9.19 8.33 -4.43
N LEU A 196 9.03 7.82 -3.20
CA LEU A 196 7.75 7.84 -2.50
C LEU A 196 7.42 9.25 -2.01
N MET A 197 8.41 10.01 -1.54
CA MET A 197 8.20 11.42 -1.18
C MET A 197 7.83 12.26 -2.40
N ASP A 198 8.49 12.06 -3.54
CA ASP A 198 8.12 12.71 -4.80
C ASP A 198 6.67 12.35 -5.19
N THR A 199 6.22 11.11 -4.98
CA THR A 199 4.81 10.74 -5.24
C THR A 199 3.84 11.41 -4.29
N ILE A 200 4.20 11.56 -3.01
CA ILE A 200 3.41 12.29 -2.02
C ILE A 200 3.24 13.75 -2.45
N PHE A 201 4.32 14.41 -2.88
CA PHE A 201 4.26 15.77 -3.39
C PHE A 201 3.48 15.87 -4.71
N ALA A 202 3.70 14.95 -5.64
CA ALA A 202 2.98 14.91 -6.91
C ALA A 202 1.47 14.76 -6.68
N LEU A 203 1.05 13.80 -5.85
CA LEU A 203 -0.36 13.57 -5.54
C LEU A 203 -0.97 14.76 -4.80
N SER A 204 -0.22 15.39 -3.89
CA SER A 204 -0.65 16.61 -3.21
C SER A 204 -0.86 17.76 -4.19
N SER A 205 0.10 18.00 -5.08
CA SER A 205 0.01 19.04 -6.09
C SER A 205 -1.17 18.83 -7.04
N LEU A 206 -1.43 17.58 -7.46
CA LEU A 206 -2.60 17.23 -8.26
C LEU A 206 -3.91 17.57 -7.53
N HIS A 207 -4.01 17.19 -6.26
CA HIS A 207 -5.20 17.47 -5.46
C HIS A 207 -5.42 18.98 -5.24
N MET A 208 -4.35 19.73 -4.99
CA MET A 208 -4.40 21.20 -4.90
C MET A 208 -4.91 21.82 -6.20
N MET A 209 -4.32 21.43 -7.34
CA MET A 209 -4.72 21.94 -8.65
C MET A 209 -6.20 21.62 -8.97
N GLN A 210 -6.70 20.46 -8.55
CA GLN A 210 -8.11 20.09 -8.74
C GLN A 210 -9.06 20.94 -7.89
N LEU A 211 -8.64 21.37 -6.69
CA LEU A 211 -9.39 22.32 -5.88
C LEU A 211 -9.21 23.79 -6.31
N ASN A 212 -8.58 24.03 -7.47
CA ASN A 212 -8.20 25.36 -7.97
C ASN A 212 -7.27 26.16 -7.02
N GLU A 213 -6.52 25.46 -6.16
CA GLU A 213 -5.48 26.07 -5.35
C GLU A 213 -4.24 26.32 -6.20
N GLN A 214 -3.57 27.46 -5.99
CA GLN A 214 -2.36 27.79 -6.73
C GLN A 214 -1.19 26.87 -6.33
N PHE A 215 -0.67 26.17 -7.33
CA PHE A 215 0.55 25.37 -7.27
C PHE A 215 1.30 25.48 -8.60
N ASP A 216 2.63 25.47 -8.55
CA ASP A 216 3.47 25.54 -9.75
C ASP A 216 3.35 24.24 -10.58
N ALA A 217 2.78 24.35 -11.78
CA ALA A 217 2.57 23.23 -12.69
C ALA A 217 3.88 22.57 -13.15
N GLN A 218 4.96 23.35 -13.34
CA GLN A 218 6.26 22.81 -13.73
C GLN A 218 6.86 21.99 -12.58
N ARG A 219 6.66 22.44 -11.35
CA ARG A 219 7.07 21.71 -10.14
C ARG A 219 6.26 20.42 -9.95
N ALA A 220 4.93 20.49 -10.11
CA ALA A 220 4.07 19.31 -10.08
C ALA A 220 4.51 18.24 -11.09
N LEU A 221 4.81 18.66 -12.33
CA LEU A 221 5.36 17.78 -13.36
C LEU A 221 6.71 17.18 -12.97
N THR A 222 7.58 17.98 -12.36
CA THR A 222 8.90 17.53 -11.90
C THR A 222 8.78 16.41 -10.85
N TYR A 223 7.90 16.56 -9.85
CA TYR A 223 7.65 15.50 -8.87
C TYR A 223 7.14 14.23 -9.54
N ARG A 224 6.19 14.36 -10.48
CA ARG A 224 5.61 13.22 -11.20
C ARG A 224 6.68 12.43 -11.97
N VAL A 225 7.58 13.14 -12.67
CA VAL A 225 8.67 12.51 -13.42
C VAL A 225 9.65 11.79 -12.49
N ARG A 226 10.08 12.45 -11.39
CA ARG A 226 11.03 11.86 -10.43
C ARG A 226 10.43 10.65 -9.69
N SER A 227 9.18 10.76 -9.28
CA SER A 227 8.37 9.68 -8.69
C SER A 227 8.37 8.44 -9.58
N LEU A 228 7.96 8.56 -10.85
CA LEU A 228 7.86 7.43 -11.77
C LEU A 228 9.24 6.83 -12.10
N ALA A 229 10.24 7.67 -12.33
CA ALA A 229 11.61 7.21 -12.64
C ALA A 229 12.23 6.46 -11.44
N GLY A 230 12.12 7.03 -10.24
CA GLY A 230 12.64 6.41 -9.02
C GLY A 230 11.90 5.13 -8.65
N TYR A 231 10.57 5.11 -8.83
CA TYR A 231 9.77 3.91 -8.58
C TYR A 231 10.12 2.77 -9.53
N ARG A 232 10.28 3.06 -10.83
CA ARG A 232 10.71 2.07 -11.82
C ARG A 232 12.08 1.49 -11.47
N LYS A 233 13.04 2.35 -11.13
CA LYS A 233 14.37 1.93 -10.70
C LYS A 233 14.31 1.03 -9.46
N ALA A 234 13.52 1.39 -8.45
CA ALA A 234 13.37 0.59 -7.23
C ALA A 234 12.71 -0.78 -7.50
N ILE A 235 11.79 -0.88 -8.46
CA ILE A 235 11.22 -2.17 -8.91
C ILE A 235 12.30 -3.02 -9.58
N GLU A 236 13.11 -2.44 -10.46
CA GLU A 236 14.19 -3.14 -11.17
C GLU A 236 15.28 -3.65 -10.22
N GLU A 237 15.62 -2.87 -9.18
CA GLU A 237 16.59 -3.26 -8.15
C GLU A 237 16.03 -4.27 -7.14
N ALA A 238 14.72 -4.27 -6.89
CA ALA A 238 14.01 -5.19 -6.01
C ALA A 238 14.64 -5.36 -4.61
N ASN A 239 15.17 -4.27 -4.04
CA ASN A 239 15.80 -4.29 -2.72
C ASN A 239 14.73 -4.45 -1.60
N PRO A 240 14.85 -5.46 -0.71
CA PRO A 240 13.91 -5.68 0.39
C PRO A 240 13.69 -4.49 1.33
N VAL A 241 14.68 -3.60 1.45
CA VAL A 241 14.57 -2.38 2.28
C VAL A 241 13.50 -1.43 1.73
N ASP A 242 13.36 -1.37 0.40
CA ASP A 242 12.42 -0.48 -0.28
C ASP A 242 11.01 -1.07 -0.40
N PHE A 243 10.80 -2.32 0.01
CA PHE A 243 9.52 -3.02 -0.16
C PHE A 243 8.31 -2.30 0.44
N PRO A 244 8.36 -1.75 1.68
CA PRO A 244 7.26 -0.95 2.19
C PRO A 244 7.00 0.31 1.34
N ALA A 245 8.06 0.97 0.87
CA ALA A 245 7.92 2.15 0.03
C ALA A 245 7.37 1.82 -1.36
N LEU A 246 7.81 0.73 -1.98
CA LEU A 246 7.26 0.20 -3.23
C LEU A 246 5.77 -0.10 -3.10
N LEU A 247 5.39 -0.76 -2.01
CA LEU A 247 3.99 -1.09 -1.72
C LEU A 247 3.14 0.17 -1.55
N ALA A 248 3.56 1.13 -0.72
CA ALA A 248 2.89 2.41 -0.56
C ALA A 248 2.75 3.17 -1.89
N ASN A 249 3.84 3.22 -2.65
CA ASN A 249 3.89 3.94 -3.91
C ASN A 249 2.97 3.31 -4.97
N SER A 250 2.88 1.98 -4.99
CA SER A 250 1.96 1.26 -5.89
C SER A 250 0.50 1.69 -5.73
N LEU A 251 0.09 2.02 -4.51
CA LEU A 251 -1.24 2.56 -4.23
C LEU A 251 -1.34 4.03 -4.65
N LEU A 252 -0.38 4.88 -4.27
CA LEU A 252 -0.45 6.31 -4.60
C LEU A 252 -0.43 6.58 -6.11
N ILE A 253 0.30 5.76 -6.88
CA ILE A 253 0.37 5.87 -8.34
C ILE A 253 -1.00 5.60 -9.00
N THR A 254 -1.89 4.79 -8.40
CA THR A 254 -3.23 4.59 -8.98
C THR A 254 -4.05 5.88 -8.97
N ALA A 255 -3.96 6.68 -7.90
CA ALA A 255 -4.58 8.00 -7.84
C ALA A 255 -3.81 9.03 -8.66
N LEU A 256 -2.48 9.05 -8.60
CA LEU A 256 -1.67 10.04 -9.35
C LEU A 256 -1.86 9.91 -10.88
N SER A 257 -1.96 8.68 -11.39
CA SER A 257 -2.20 8.42 -12.81
C SER A 257 -3.59 8.88 -13.31
N SER A 258 -4.53 9.18 -12.41
CA SER A 258 -5.84 9.73 -12.77
C SER A 258 -5.77 11.10 -13.46
N GLN A 259 -4.67 11.84 -13.29
CA GLN A 259 -4.45 13.11 -13.98
C GLN A 259 -4.60 12.96 -15.50
N ASN A 260 -4.17 11.83 -16.07
CA ASN A 260 -4.17 11.62 -17.51
C ASN A 260 -5.57 11.61 -18.14
N PHE A 261 -6.64 11.37 -17.37
CA PHE A 261 -8.02 11.51 -17.86
C PHE A 261 -8.44 12.97 -18.11
N ARG A 262 -7.74 13.91 -17.47
CA ARG A 262 -8.04 15.35 -17.47
C ARG A 262 -7.17 16.13 -18.45
N GLU A 263 -6.18 15.46 -19.08
CA GLU A 263 -5.35 16.08 -20.11
C GLU A 263 -6.19 16.28 -21.40
N PRO A 264 -6.24 17.51 -21.95
CA PRO A 264 -7.03 17.82 -23.15
C PRO A 264 -6.67 16.94 -24.34
N ASP A 265 -5.37 16.73 -24.55
CA ASP A 265 -4.82 15.88 -25.62
C ASP A 265 -4.52 14.45 -25.14
N GLY A 266 -5.17 14.02 -24.04
CA GLY A 266 -5.01 12.70 -23.47
C GLY A 266 -5.49 11.60 -24.42
N LYS A 267 -4.79 10.46 -24.42
CA LYS A 267 -5.13 9.28 -25.21
C LYS A 267 -6.58 8.82 -24.95
N ASP A 268 -7.32 8.55 -26.02
CA ASP A 268 -8.64 7.91 -25.93
C ASP A 268 -8.55 6.57 -25.19
N LEU A 269 -9.58 6.25 -24.41
CA LEU A 269 -9.66 5.01 -23.64
C LEU A 269 -8.46 4.82 -22.70
N TYR A 270 -7.93 5.91 -22.13
CA TYR A 270 -6.87 5.85 -21.11
C TYR A 270 -7.24 4.94 -19.92
N ILE A 271 -8.54 4.73 -19.68
CA ILE A 271 -9.07 3.70 -18.77
C ILE A 271 -8.33 2.37 -18.91
N LEU A 272 -8.02 1.90 -20.13
CA LEU A 272 -7.36 0.62 -20.38
C LEU A 272 -5.91 0.60 -19.86
N ASP A 273 -5.20 1.72 -19.98
CA ASP A 273 -3.85 1.85 -19.42
C ASP A 273 -3.90 1.98 -17.90
N TRP A 274 -4.93 2.67 -17.38
CA TRP A 274 -5.18 2.79 -15.94
C TRP A 274 -5.55 1.44 -15.29
N LEU A 275 -6.28 0.57 -15.99
CA LEU A 275 -6.51 -0.83 -15.57
C LEU A 275 -5.20 -1.59 -15.35
N VAL A 276 -4.21 -1.37 -16.22
CA VAL A 276 -2.89 -1.98 -16.08
C VAL A 276 -2.14 -1.43 -14.87
N VAL A 277 -2.26 -0.13 -14.58
CA VAL A 277 -1.71 0.46 -13.35
C VAL A 277 -2.30 -0.22 -12.11
N TRP A 278 -3.62 -0.42 -12.06
CA TRP A 278 -4.28 -1.17 -10.99
C TRP A 278 -3.78 -2.62 -10.88
N LYS A 279 -3.51 -3.31 -11.99
CA LYS A 279 -2.90 -4.65 -11.94
C LYS A 279 -1.47 -4.67 -11.43
N GLY A 280 -0.74 -3.57 -11.60
CA GLY A 280 0.61 -3.40 -11.06
C GLY A 280 0.65 -3.59 -9.53
N ILE A 281 -0.40 -3.19 -8.82
CA ILE A 281 -0.48 -3.35 -7.35
C ILE A 281 -0.35 -4.82 -6.93
N VAL A 282 -0.97 -5.74 -7.68
CA VAL A 282 -0.96 -7.18 -7.39
C VAL A 282 0.43 -7.75 -7.59
N LEU A 283 1.15 -7.28 -8.62
CA LEU A 283 2.54 -7.67 -8.87
C LEU A 283 3.46 -7.23 -7.74
N VAL A 284 3.30 -5.99 -7.25
CA VAL A 284 4.08 -5.46 -6.12
C VAL A 284 3.76 -6.20 -4.82
N ILE A 285 2.48 -6.47 -4.55
CA ILE A 285 2.06 -7.29 -3.39
C ILE A 285 2.72 -8.68 -3.43
N ASN A 286 2.79 -9.29 -4.60
CA ASN A 286 3.45 -10.59 -4.78
C ASN A 286 4.98 -10.51 -4.60
N LEU A 287 5.60 -9.41 -5.02
CA LEU A 287 7.04 -9.15 -4.83
C LEU A 287 7.42 -8.98 -3.35
N VAL A 288 6.62 -8.22 -2.60
CA VAL A 288 6.96 -7.77 -1.23
C VAL A 288 6.81 -8.86 -0.16
N SER A 289 6.11 -9.97 -0.46
CA SER A 289 5.73 -11.05 0.47
C SER A 289 4.68 -10.65 1.54
N LYS A 290 3.88 -11.63 1.99
CA LYS A 290 2.80 -11.40 2.96
C LYS A 290 3.28 -10.91 4.33
N SER A 291 4.45 -11.38 4.79
CA SER A 291 5.02 -10.98 6.08
C SER A 291 5.39 -9.51 6.09
N THR A 292 6.04 -9.01 5.03
CA THR A 292 6.45 -7.61 4.93
C THR A 292 5.24 -6.68 4.87
N ILE A 293 4.13 -7.08 4.22
CA ILE A 293 2.89 -6.29 4.22
C ILE A 293 2.35 -6.13 5.64
N LEU A 294 2.35 -7.21 6.44
CA LEU A 294 1.88 -7.16 7.83
C LEU A 294 2.83 -6.32 8.70
N GLU A 295 4.14 -6.54 8.58
CA GLU A 295 5.17 -5.83 9.35
C GLU A 295 5.26 -4.34 9.00
N SER A 296 4.90 -3.97 7.77
CA SER A 296 4.86 -2.58 7.33
C SER A 296 3.75 -1.75 7.97
N GLY A 297 2.77 -2.37 8.63
CA GLY A 297 1.60 -1.68 9.19
C GLY A 297 0.59 -1.19 8.15
N MET A 298 0.77 -1.48 6.86
CA MET A 298 -0.12 -1.04 5.78
C MET A 298 -1.18 -2.07 5.39
N TRP A 299 -1.24 -3.23 6.06
CA TRP A 299 -2.17 -4.32 5.73
C TRP A 299 -3.62 -3.85 5.49
N SER A 300 -4.13 -2.93 6.32
CA SER A 300 -5.51 -2.43 6.20
C SER A 300 -5.77 -1.66 4.91
N LEU A 301 -4.76 -1.06 4.27
CA LEU A 301 -4.88 -0.36 2.98
C LEU A 301 -5.06 -1.33 1.81
N PHE A 302 -4.51 -2.54 1.91
CA PHE A 302 -4.52 -3.57 0.86
C PHE A 302 -5.51 -4.70 1.12
N PHE A 303 -6.01 -4.81 2.35
CA PHE A 303 -7.06 -5.77 2.68
C PHE A 303 -8.33 -5.48 1.89
N ARG A 304 -8.88 -6.52 1.25
CA ARG A 304 -10.15 -6.46 0.53
C ARG A 304 -11.08 -7.56 1.08
N PRO A 305 -12.28 -7.20 1.58
CA PRO A 305 -13.27 -8.19 1.98
C PRO A 305 -13.61 -9.12 0.82
N ARG A 306 -13.89 -10.39 1.13
CA ARG A 306 -14.28 -11.37 0.12
C ARG A 306 -15.57 -10.94 -0.57
N ILE A 307 -15.67 -11.27 -1.86
CA ILE A 307 -16.87 -11.08 -2.67
C ILE A 307 -17.63 -12.41 -2.65
N ASP A 308 -18.92 -12.35 -2.33
CA ASP A 308 -19.81 -13.50 -2.49
C ASP A 308 -20.22 -13.61 -3.95
N ILE A 309 -19.45 -14.40 -4.71
CA ILE A 309 -19.61 -14.53 -6.16
C ILE A 309 -20.96 -15.17 -6.50
N GLU A 310 -21.41 -16.14 -5.70
CA GLU A 310 -22.68 -16.85 -5.92
C GLU A 310 -23.85 -15.89 -5.79
N LYS A 311 -23.92 -15.14 -4.68
CA LYS A 311 -24.93 -14.11 -4.49
C LYS A 311 -24.83 -13.01 -5.54
N SER A 312 -23.63 -12.60 -5.93
CA SER A 312 -23.44 -11.52 -6.92
C SER A 312 -23.96 -11.86 -8.32
N THR A 313 -24.00 -13.15 -8.67
CA THR A 313 -24.39 -13.60 -10.02
C THR A 313 -25.86 -13.27 -10.31
N SER A 314 -26.74 -13.26 -9.30
CA SER A 314 -28.15 -12.91 -9.47
C SER A 314 -28.40 -11.40 -9.65
N PHE A 315 -27.38 -10.56 -9.45
CA PHE A 315 -27.46 -9.10 -9.59
C PHE A 315 -26.79 -8.60 -10.88
N ILE A 316 -26.30 -9.50 -11.73
CA ILE A 316 -25.77 -9.12 -13.04
C ILE A 316 -26.92 -8.52 -13.88
N PRO A 317 -26.74 -7.36 -14.52
CA PRO A 317 -27.75 -6.78 -15.39
C PRO A 317 -28.17 -7.76 -16.49
N GLU A 318 -29.47 -8.01 -16.61
CA GLU A 318 -30.03 -8.98 -17.56
C GLU A 318 -29.55 -8.72 -19.00
N LYS A 319 -29.49 -7.44 -19.41
CA LYS A 319 -28.97 -7.06 -20.73
C LYS A 319 -27.54 -7.53 -20.97
N LEU A 320 -26.65 -7.35 -19.99
CA LEU A 320 -25.25 -7.77 -20.10
C LEU A 320 -25.12 -9.29 -20.05
N LEU A 321 -25.91 -9.94 -19.19
CA LEU A 321 -25.94 -11.40 -19.09
C LEU A 321 -26.39 -12.04 -20.40
N THR A 322 -27.46 -11.54 -21.00
CA THR A 322 -27.97 -12.02 -22.30
C THR A 322 -26.96 -11.75 -23.42
N MET A 323 -26.31 -10.58 -23.44
CA MET A 323 -25.27 -10.24 -24.42
C MET A 323 -24.11 -11.24 -24.43
N VAL A 324 -23.63 -11.64 -23.25
CA VAL A 324 -22.52 -12.61 -23.13
C VAL A 324 -23.00 -14.05 -23.30
N SER A 325 -24.20 -14.38 -22.85
CA SER A 325 -24.79 -15.72 -23.03
C SER A 325 -25.11 -16.04 -24.49
N ALA A 326 -25.32 -15.02 -25.31
CA ALA A 326 -25.56 -15.17 -26.75
C ALA A 326 -24.29 -15.55 -27.54
N ILE A 327 -23.10 -15.54 -26.94
CA ILE A 327 -21.85 -15.92 -27.61
C ILE A 327 -21.86 -17.43 -27.87
N GLN A 328 -21.93 -17.82 -29.14
CA GLN A 328 -21.98 -19.23 -29.58
C GLN A 328 -20.65 -19.68 -30.20
N PRO A 329 -20.39 -21.01 -30.29
CA PRO A 329 -19.26 -21.53 -31.05
C PRO A 329 -19.29 -21.00 -32.50
N GLY A 330 -18.24 -20.27 -32.89
CA GLY A 330 -18.16 -19.59 -34.20
C GLY A 330 -18.21 -18.06 -34.12
N ASP A 331 -18.60 -17.49 -32.98
CA ASP A 331 -18.44 -16.05 -32.70
C ASP A 331 -16.95 -15.75 -32.45
N LEU A 332 -16.48 -14.57 -32.90
CA LEU A 332 -15.12 -14.09 -32.68
C LEU A 332 -14.79 -13.95 -31.18
N ASP A 333 -15.79 -13.66 -30.36
CA ASP A 333 -15.66 -13.54 -28.90
C ASP A 333 -15.73 -14.89 -28.16
N TYR A 334 -16.05 -16.00 -28.84
CA TYR A 334 -16.21 -17.31 -28.20
C TYR A 334 -14.98 -17.79 -27.41
N PRO A 335 -13.72 -17.65 -27.91
CA PRO A 335 -12.52 -18.02 -27.15
C PRO A 335 -12.37 -17.25 -25.83
N PHE A 336 -13.03 -16.10 -25.72
CA PHE A 336 -12.91 -15.18 -24.60
C PHE A 336 -14.11 -15.19 -23.65
N LYS A 337 -15.08 -16.07 -23.89
CA LYS A 337 -16.34 -16.13 -23.13
C LYS A 337 -16.12 -16.22 -21.61
N ASP A 338 -15.15 -17.01 -21.16
CA ASP A 338 -14.84 -17.13 -19.73
C ASP A 338 -14.37 -15.82 -19.11
N ALA A 339 -13.57 -15.02 -19.84
CA ALA A 339 -13.12 -13.71 -19.36
C ALA A 339 -14.29 -12.73 -19.21
N TYR A 340 -15.26 -12.78 -20.13
CA TYR A 340 -16.51 -12.02 -20.00
C TYR A 340 -17.32 -12.47 -18.80
N ASP A 341 -17.58 -13.77 -18.65
CA ASP A 341 -18.36 -14.35 -17.55
C ASP A 341 -17.74 -14.01 -16.18
N GLN A 342 -16.42 -14.12 -16.04
CA GLN A 342 -15.71 -13.72 -14.81
C GLN A 342 -15.84 -12.21 -14.53
N THR A 343 -15.71 -11.38 -15.56
CA THR A 343 -15.85 -9.92 -15.42
C THR A 343 -17.27 -9.52 -15.00
N LEU A 344 -18.29 -10.17 -15.56
CA LEU A 344 -19.68 -9.94 -15.19
C LEU A 344 -19.98 -10.32 -13.75
N LYS A 345 -19.38 -11.39 -13.21
CA LYS A 345 -19.51 -11.74 -11.78
C LYS A 345 -19.01 -10.61 -10.87
N TYR A 346 -17.87 -10.00 -11.19
CA TYR A 346 -17.37 -8.84 -10.46
C TYR A 346 -18.28 -7.62 -10.61
N MET A 347 -18.82 -7.37 -11.81
CA MET A 347 -19.84 -6.34 -12.01
C MET A 347 -21.07 -6.59 -11.12
N GLY A 348 -21.58 -7.82 -11.10
CA GLY A 348 -22.72 -8.23 -10.27
C GLY A 348 -22.50 -7.93 -8.78
N SER A 349 -21.24 -7.96 -8.30
CA SER A 349 -20.94 -7.61 -6.90
C SER A 349 -21.12 -6.13 -6.60
N LEU A 350 -20.85 -5.25 -7.57
CA LEU A 350 -21.09 -3.81 -7.45
C LEU A 350 -22.60 -3.51 -7.48
N TYR A 351 -23.35 -4.24 -8.30
CA TYR A 351 -24.80 -4.17 -8.35
C TYR A 351 -25.46 -4.65 -7.06
N LEU A 352 -24.97 -5.75 -6.48
CA LEU A 352 -25.40 -6.24 -5.19
C LEU A 352 -25.19 -5.17 -4.11
N ASP A 353 -24.00 -4.59 -4.03
CA ASP A 353 -23.70 -3.53 -3.06
C ASP A 353 -24.60 -2.30 -3.25
N LEU A 354 -24.85 -1.90 -4.50
CA LEU A 354 -25.72 -0.78 -4.80
C LEU A 354 -27.18 -1.05 -4.41
N ALA A 355 -27.66 -2.28 -4.63
CA ALA A 355 -29.00 -2.69 -4.26
C ALA A 355 -29.21 -2.77 -2.73
N GLU A 356 -28.17 -3.14 -1.97
CA GLU A 356 -28.17 -3.10 -0.50
C GLU A 356 -28.04 -1.66 0.05
N GLY A 357 -27.57 -0.74 -0.78
CA GLY A 357 -27.49 0.69 -0.52
C GLY A 357 -26.06 1.22 -0.51
N PRO A 358 -25.83 2.51 -0.80
CA PRO A 358 -24.50 3.11 -0.82
C PRO A 358 -23.75 2.88 0.48
N SER A 359 -22.55 2.31 0.39
CA SER A 359 -21.71 2.03 1.55
C SER A 359 -20.23 2.32 1.26
N ASN A 360 -19.45 2.49 2.33
CA ASN A 360 -18.01 2.64 2.23
C ASN A 360 -17.34 1.44 1.54
N LEU A 361 -17.88 0.24 1.75
CA LEU A 361 -17.39 -0.97 1.10
C LEU A 361 -17.65 -0.93 -0.41
N MET A 362 -18.82 -0.45 -0.83
CA MET A 362 -19.15 -0.23 -2.24
C MET A 362 -18.15 0.72 -2.88
N CYS A 363 -17.89 1.89 -2.25
CA CYS A 363 -16.91 2.85 -2.76
C CYS A 363 -15.53 2.22 -2.93
N LEU A 364 -15.06 1.48 -1.92
CA LEU A 364 -13.79 0.75 -1.98
C LEU A 364 -13.77 -0.29 -3.11
N ARG A 365 -14.86 -1.02 -3.30
CA ARG A 365 -14.97 -2.03 -4.37
C ARG A 365 -14.99 -1.40 -5.74
N VAL A 366 -15.75 -0.33 -5.97
CA VAL A 366 -15.76 0.39 -7.25
C VAL A 366 -14.34 0.78 -7.66
N ILE A 367 -13.56 1.38 -6.76
CA ILE A 367 -12.19 1.79 -7.09
C ILE A 367 -11.20 0.64 -7.25
N THR A 368 -11.42 -0.51 -6.61
CA THR A 368 -10.47 -1.63 -6.61
C THR A 368 -10.90 -2.83 -7.43
N ILE A 369 -12.09 -2.82 -8.03
CA ILE A 369 -12.64 -3.97 -8.77
C ILE A 369 -11.70 -4.46 -9.89
N PHE A 370 -10.95 -3.53 -10.48
CA PHE A 370 -10.00 -3.78 -11.54
C PHE A 370 -8.76 -4.58 -11.14
N THR A 371 -8.46 -4.71 -9.85
CA THR A 371 -7.44 -5.67 -9.40
C THR A 371 -7.88 -7.13 -9.61
N PHE A 372 -9.19 -7.36 -9.76
CA PHE A 372 -9.78 -8.70 -9.90
C PHE A 372 -10.20 -9.05 -11.33
N VAL A 373 -10.45 -8.05 -12.18
CA VAL A 373 -10.82 -8.27 -13.60
C VAL A 373 -9.72 -9.08 -14.32
N PRO A 374 -10.04 -10.09 -15.15
CA PRO A 374 -9.07 -10.90 -15.90
C PRO A 374 -8.16 -10.08 -16.85
N ARG A 375 -6.95 -10.57 -17.18
CA ARG A 375 -6.02 -9.84 -18.06
C ARG A 375 -6.51 -9.85 -19.50
N GLU A 376 -7.05 -11.00 -19.88
CA GLU A 376 -7.71 -11.31 -21.12
C GLU A 376 -8.81 -10.28 -21.42
N PHE A 377 -9.64 -9.92 -20.44
CA PHE A 377 -10.68 -8.87 -20.60
C PHE A 377 -10.10 -7.52 -21.05
N ILE A 378 -8.95 -7.12 -20.50
CA ILE A 378 -8.28 -5.86 -20.87
C ILE A 378 -7.78 -5.95 -22.32
N ASP A 379 -7.22 -7.08 -22.72
CA ASP A 379 -6.69 -7.29 -24.07
C ASP A 379 -7.81 -7.32 -25.13
N ILE A 380 -8.97 -7.88 -24.77
CA ILE A 380 -10.18 -7.86 -25.60
C ILE A 380 -10.70 -6.43 -25.76
N ALA A 381 -10.78 -5.66 -24.66
CA ALA A 381 -11.18 -4.26 -24.72
C ALA A 381 -10.19 -3.38 -25.50
N ARG A 382 -8.89 -3.67 -25.43
CA ARG A 382 -7.85 -3.04 -26.28
C ARG A 382 -7.98 -3.38 -27.75
N SER A 383 -8.51 -4.56 -28.05
CA SER A 383 -8.86 -4.98 -29.41
C SER A 383 -10.18 -4.36 -29.88
N LEU A 384 -10.74 -3.42 -29.11
CA LEU A 384 -11.96 -2.67 -29.39
C LEU A 384 -13.19 -3.57 -29.62
N GLN A 385 -13.23 -4.75 -28.99
CA GLN A 385 -14.39 -5.62 -29.07
C GLN A 385 -15.60 -4.94 -28.41
N PRO A 386 -16.73 -4.76 -29.13
CA PRO A 386 -17.85 -3.95 -28.63
C PRO A 386 -18.43 -4.46 -27.31
N ARG A 387 -18.54 -5.78 -27.12
CA ARG A 387 -19.06 -6.37 -25.87
C ARG A 387 -18.21 -5.96 -24.65
N ALA A 388 -16.89 -5.93 -24.81
CA ALA A 388 -15.98 -5.50 -23.74
C ALA A 388 -16.08 -4.00 -23.47
N LEU A 389 -16.21 -3.19 -24.52
CA LEU A 389 -16.41 -1.75 -24.39
C LEU A 389 -17.75 -1.42 -23.70
N VAL A 390 -18.82 -2.13 -24.03
CA VAL A 390 -20.11 -2.00 -23.34
C VAL A 390 -19.97 -2.31 -21.85
N ILE A 391 -19.36 -3.45 -21.48
CA ILE A 391 -19.13 -3.79 -20.06
C ILE A 391 -18.28 -2.73 -19.36
N LEU A 392 -17.27 -2.19 -20.03
CA LEU A 392 -16.42 -1.12 -19.49
C LEU A 392 -17.19 0.18 -19.27
N ALA A 393 -18.14 0.52 -20.13
CA ALA A 393 -19.01 1.68 -19.97
C ALA A 393 -19.92 1.56 -18.73
N TYR A 394 -20.35 0.34 -18.39
CA TYR A 394 -21.08 0.09 -17.14
C TYR A 394 -20.20 0.31 -15.90
N PHE A 395 -18.93 -0.12 -15.93
CA PHE A 395 -17.98 0.21 -14.84
C PHE A 395 -17.77 1.71 -14.72
N ALA A 396 -17.72 2.43 -15.85
CA ALA A 396 -17.58 3.88 -15.87
C ALA A 396 -18.76 4.61 -15.23
N ALA A 397 -19.98 4.07 -15.32
CA ALA A 397 -21.13 4.61 -14.59
C ALA A 397 -20.94 4.52 -13.07
N PHE A 398 -20.35 3.43 -12.55
CA PHE A 398 -19.99 3.33 -11.13
C PHE A 398 -18.92 4.34 -10.71
N PHE A 399 -17.98 4.72 -11.58
CA PHE A 399 -17.05 5.81 -11.27
C PHE A 399 -17.75 7.15 -11.08
N LYS A 400 -18.75 7.45 -11.91
CA LYS A 400 -19.59 8.63 -11.69
C LYS A 400 -20.32 8.57 -10.35
N LEU A 401 -20.81 7.39 -9.96
CA LEU A 401 -21.54 7.22 -8.70
C LEU A 401 -20.69 7.56 -7.45
N VAL A 402 -19.38 7.24 -7.47
CA VAL A 402 -18.50 7.42 -6.30
C VAL A 402 -17.65 8.69 -6.35
N GLN A 403 -17.81 9.51 -7.39
CA GLN A 403 -16.91 10.64 -7.65
C GLN A 403 -16.95 11.74 -6.57
N SER A 404 -18.06 11.87 -5.83
CA SER A 404 -18.17 12.82 -4.72
C SER A 404 -17.33 12.40 -3.50
N GLU A 405 -17.18 11.10 -3.29
CA GLU A 405 -16.42 10.54 -2.16
C GLU A 405 -14.94 10.36 -2.48
N VAL A 406 -14.62 10.18 -3.76
CA VAL A 406 -13.26 9.89 -4.23
C VAL A 406 -12.83 10.93 -5.26
N TRP A 407 -12.24 12.01 -4.78
CA TRP A 407 -11.89 13.19 -5.58
C TRP A 407 -11.12 12.86 -6.88
N TRP A 408 -10.17 11.93 -6.84
CA TRP A 408 -9.34 11.62 -8.01
C TRP A 408 -10.11 10.83 -9.08
N VAL A 409 -11.29 10.25 -8.76
CA VAL A 409 -12.19 9.57 -9.72
C VAL A 409 -13.06 10.57 -10.50
N GLU A 410 -13.17 11.81 -10.05
CA GLU A 410 -13.99 12.84 -10.69
C GLU A 410 -13.74 12.97 -12.21
N GLY A 411 -14.82 12.88 -12.99
CA GLY A 411 -14.79 12.99 -14.44
C GLY A 411 -14.23 11.77 -15.19
N ILE A 412 -13.66 10.76 -14.51
CA ILE A 412 -13.16 9.53 -15.16
C ILE A 412 -14.30 8.80 -15.86
N GLY A 413 -15.44 8.66 -15.18
CA GLY A 413 -16.60 7.97 -15.73
C GLY A 413 -17.14 8.65 -16.99
N ASP A 414 -17.32 9.96 -16.94
CA ASP A 414 -17.73 10.78 -18.10
C ASP A 414 -16.77 10.64 -19.28
N ARG A 415 -15.47 10.83 -19.03
CA ARG A 415 -14.44 10.72 -20.06
C ARG A 415 -14.46 9.33 -20.68
N THR A 416 -14.53 8.29 -19.86
CA THR A 416 -14.52 6.90 -20.32
C THR A 416 -15.72 6.57 -21.19
N ILE A 417 -16.94 6.94 -20.78
CA ILE A 417 -18.15 6.66 -21.57
C ILE A 417 -18.07 7.41 -22.90
N ARG A 418 -17.66 8.70 -22.90
CA ARG A 418 -17.51 9.49 -24.13
C ARG A 418 -16.46 8.92 -25.08
N ASP A 419 -15.32 8.47 -24.56
CA ASP A 419 -14.30 7.82 -25.38
C ASP A 419 -14.85 6.54 -26.01
N ILE A 420 -15.56 5.70 -25.24
CA ILE A 420 -16.20 4.46 -25.75
C ILE A 420 -17.20 4.77 -26.87
N CYS A 421 -17.96 5.86 -26.77
CA CYS A 421 -18.93 6.25 -27.80
C CYS A 421 -18.31 6.40 -29.20
N LYS A 422 -17.03 6.77 -29.28
CA LYS A 422 -16.31 6.94 -30.56
C LYS A 422 -16.04 5.62 -31.29
N TYR A 423 -16.08 4.49 -30.58
CA TYR A 423 -15.67 3.17 -31.09
C TYR A 423 -16.83 2.17 -31.21
N ILE A 424 -18.04 2.53 -30.77
CA ILE A 424 -19.23 1.66 -30.84
C ILE A 424 -20.11 2.04 -32.02
N THR A 425 -20.64 1.04 -32.71
CA THR A 425 -21.57 1.20 -33.83
C THR A 425 -23.03 1.21 -33.33
N LEU A 426 -23.96 1.64 -34.20
CA LEU A 426 -25.38 1.79 -33.88
C LEU A 426 -26.04 0.52 -33.31
N GLU A 427 -25.58 -0.67 -33.71
CA GLU A 427 -26.11 -1.95 -33.22
C GLU A 427 -25.91 -2.17 -31.71
N TRP A 428 -24.96 -1.46 -31.08
CA TRP A 428 -24.65 -1.57 -29.65
C TRP A 428 -25.33 -0.50 -28.79
N TYR A 429 -26.04 0.45 -29.39
CA TYR A 429 -26.63 1.59 -28.67
C TYR A 429 -27.69 1.16 -27.64
N ASP A 430 -28.45 0.10 -27.94
CA ASP A 430 -29.45 -0.45 -27.02
C ASP A 430 -28.84 -1.00 -25.73
N TYR A 431 -27.61 -1.49 -25.79
CA TYR A 431 -26.83 -1.92 -24.62
C TYR A 431 -26.23 -0.73 -23.87
N MET A 432 -25.98 0.39 -24.54
CA MET A 432 -25.36 1.58 -23.95
C MET A 432 -26.35 2.56 -23.30
N ARG A 433 -27.65 2.25 -23.31
CA ARG A 433 -28.69 3.11 -22.75
C ARG A 433 -28.43 3.51 -21.30
N VAL A 434 -28.01 2.59 -20.42
CA VAL A 434 -27.68 2.90 -19.01
C VAL A 434 -26.47 3.83 -18.90
N PRO A 435 -25.29 3.49 -19.49
CA PRO A 435 -24.15 4.42 -19.52
C PRO A 435 -24.46 5.80 -20.11
N PHE A 436 -25.22 5.88 -21.21
CA PHE A 436 -25.62 7.17 -21.81
C PHE A 436 -26.48 7.97 -20.86
N THR A 437 -27.43 7.34 -20.20
CA THR A 437 -28.26 8.06 -19.24
C THR A 437 -27.46 8.53 -18.03
N ALA A 438 -26.49 7.74 -17.58
CA ALA A 438 -25.59 8.15 -16.51
C ALA A 438 -24.85 9.46 -16.85
N LEU A 439 -24.48 9.71 -18.12
CA LEU A 439 -23.82 10.97 -18.53
C LEU A 439 -24.64 12.24 -18.27
N HIS A 440 -25.97 12.12 -18.14
CA HIS A 440 -26.87 13.27 -18.07
C HIS A 440 -27.22 13.68 -16.64
N THR A 441 -26.70 12.95 -15.64
CA THR A 441 -26.92 13.28 -14.23
C THR A 441 -25.64 13.14 -13.43
N ASN A 442 -25.47 14.04 -12.46
CA ASN A 442 -24.41 13.97 -11.46
C ASN A 442 -24.98 13.75 -10.05
N ASP A 443 -26.31 13.64 -9.92
CA ASP A 443 -26.96 13.32 -8.65
C ASP A 443 -26.77 11.84 -8.33
N SER A 444 -26.21 11.54 -7.16
CA SER A 444 -25.83 10.17 -6.79
C SER A 444 -27.04 9.24 -6.64
N ILE A 445 -28.19 9.76 -6.19
CA ILE A 445 -29.43 8.98 -6.02
C ILE A 445 -30.01 8.66 -7.39
N GLN A 446 -30.06 9.62 -8.30
CA GLN A 446 -30.48 9.40 -9.68
C GLN A 446 -29.54 8.45 -10.41
N LEU A 447 -28.21 8.63 -10.27
CA LEU A 447 -27.22 7.71 -10.84
C LEU A 447 -27.43 6.27 -10.34
N ALA A 448 -27.70 6.08 -9.04
CA ALA A 448 -28.00 4.76 -8.50
C ALA A 448 -29.23 4.13 -9.16
N ARG A 449 -30.33 4.89 -9.31
CA ARG A 449 -31.55 4.42 -10.00
C ARG A 449 -31.29 4.05 -11.45
N VAL A 450 -30.57 4.90 -12.17
CA VAL A 450 -30.17 4.69 -13.57
C VAL A 450 -29.35 3.41 -13.72
N ILE A 451 -28.34 3.21 -12.87
CA ILE A 451 -27.49 2.03 -12.90
C ILE A 451 -28.31 0.76 -12.64
N LEU A 452 -29.25 0.82 -11.69
CA LEU A 452 -30.19 -0.27 -11.36
C LEU A 452 -31.29 -0.49 -12.42
N GLY A 453 -31.38 0.34 -13.45
CA GLY A 453 -32.32 0.20 -14.56
C GLY A 453 -33.67 0.93 -14.39
N ASP A 454 -33.84 1.72 -13.33
CA ASP A 454 -34.99 2.62 -13.15
C ASP A 454 -34.76 3.94 -13.89
N MET A 455 -35.17 3.95 -15.16
CA MET A 455 -34.84 4.99 -16.15
C MET A 455 -36.00 5.96 -16.42
N GLU A 456 -37.18 5.72 -15.83
CA GLU A 456 -38.42 6.46 -16.14
C GLU A 456 -38.38 7.91 -15.65
N SER A 457 -37.48 8.23 -14.70
CA SER A 457 -37.36 9.57 -14.11
C SER A 457 -36.28 10.47 -14.71
N VAL A 458 -35.39 9.94 -15.57
CA VAL A 458 -34.18 10.67 -16.02
C VAL A 458 -34.15 10.92 -17.53
N TRP A 459 -34.87 10.15 -18.36
CA TRP A 459 -34.82 10.29 -19.83
C TRP A 459 -36.18 10.26 -20.53
N PRO A 460 -36.56 11.31 -21.29
CA PRO A 460 -37.59 11.20 -22.30
C PRO A 460 -37.06 10.39 -23.49
N GLN A 461 -37.86 9.42 -23.96
CA GLN A 461 -37.55 8.43 -25.02
C GLN A 461 -37.13 9.00 -26.40
N LYS A 462 -37.03 10.32 -26.58
CA LYS A 462 -36.75 10.97 -27.88
C LYS A 462 -35.27 11.20 -28.22
N ASN A 463 -34.33 11.07 -27.27
CA ASN A 463 -32.98 11.63 -27.44
C ASN A 463 -31.87 10.64 -27.85
N LEU A 464 -32.16 9.34 -28.02
CA LEU A 464 -31.13 8.35 -28.41
C LEU A 464 -30.62 8.55 -29.84
N ILE A 465 -31.51 8.96 -30.76
CA ILE A 465 -31.18 9.20 -32.17
C ILE A 465 -30.45 10.55 -32.32
N ASP A 466 -30.90 11.58 -31.59
CA ASP A 466 -30.28 12.91 -31.64
C ASP A 466 -28.86 12.92 -31.07
N TYR A 467 -28.57 12.09 -30.05
CA TYR A 467 -27.22 11.94 -29.51
C TYR A 467 -26.29 11.17 -30.48
N ALA A 468 -26.81 10.14 -31.16
CA ALA A 468 -26.08 9.41 -32.21
C ALA A 468 -25.70 10.33 -33.37
N LEU A 469 -26.58 11.28 -33.73
CA LEU A 469 -26.37 12.27 -34.78
C LEU A 469 -25.45 13.44 -34.38
N GLN A 470 -25.28 13.70 -33.07
CA GLN A 470 -24.34 14.71 -32.56
C GLN A 470 -22.90 14.19 -32.41
N LEU A 471 -22.72 12.87 -32.40
CA LEU A 471 -21.41 12.21 -32.28
C LEU A 471 -20.85 11.69 -33.62
N SER A 472 -21.66 11.67 -34.68
CA SER A 472 -21.24 11.51 -36.08
C SER A 472 -20.81 12.83 -36.69
#